data_AF-A0A494VT39-F1
#
_entry.id   AF-A0A494VT39-F1
#
_cell.length_a   1.000
_cell.length_b   1.000
_cell.length_c   1.000
_cell.angle_alpha   90.00
_cell.angle_beta   90.00
_cell.angle_gamma   90.00
#
_symmetry.space_group_name_H-M   'P 1'
#
loop_
_entity.id
_entity.type
_entity.pdbx_description
1 polymer ?
#
loop_
_entity_poly.entity_id
_entity_poly.type
_entity_poly.pdbx_seq_one_letter_code
_entity_poly.pdbx_strand_id
1 'polypeptide(L)'
;MAKVFISYSSKDDQFVKRLSTDLLKHQVPVWLDAYELSIGDSLPDIIFQGIDDCPFILVVFSAIYKKSPWTSREFEAVLEKEQRDKKKYLIPVRIDEHPLPSEIEERIRVNLSANYDSEMRKLVRFFKSEHINISSIPISERQIVFNFKSPVEVDVLLLKNLLFDLHKNPESEIGRKQLFFTNLGMIDEVFGIARQRMDKWTGDIALSLQFERHSLKIESLIDDMHRGILIILNQYKNYNHIELLSTSIFWFLKAIMGSIYAYILIYTDPEETLRFGLRREDLAFSPFGYDETFKKFYSVNEHASLIVFNDTNHFVFWADKALSEVREISKYGKLPFAEMVFGDLVYKYFIPQNVFVSLFNDKVPLMNLFQKYMISNN
;
A
#
# COMPACT_ATOMS: atom_id res chain seq x y z
N MET A 1 3.09 -23.79 1.83
CA MET A 1 3.89 -22.71 1.21
C MET A 1 4.65 -22.00 2.32
N ALA A 2 5.74 -21.27 2.06
CA ALA A 2 6.62 -20.83 3.14
C ALA A 2 6.50 -19.32 3.41
N LYS A 3 5.66 -18.91 4.36
CA LYS A 3 5.53 -17.53 4.84
C LYS A 3 6.20 -17.36 6.22
N VAL A 4 6.63 -16.15 6.54
CA VAL A 4 7.07 -15.79 7.89
C VAL A 4 5.90 -15.15 8.62
N PHE A 5 5.49 -15.75 9.73
CA PHE A 5 4.48 -15.17 10.60
C PHE A 5 5.13 -14.29 11.66
N ILE A 6 4.49 -13.17 12.01
CA ILE A 6 4.98 -12.26 13.06
C ILE A 6 3.89 -12.14 14.14
N SER A 7 4.25 -12.51 15.36
CA SER A 7 3.41 -12.39 16.55
C SER A 7 3.91 -11.23 17.40
N TYR A 8 3.01 -10.31 17.77
CA TYR A 8 3.36 -9.06 18.44
C TYR A 8 2.17 -8.47 19.23
N SER A 9 2.45 -7.52 20.11
CA SER A 9 1.40 -6.72 20.76
C SER A 9 0.95 -5.59 19.83
N SER A 10 -0.34 -5.24 19.77
CA SER A 10 -0.83 -4.09 18.98
C SER A 10 -0.12 -2.78 19.25
N LYS A 11 0.42 -2.61 20.46
CA LYS A 11 1.19 -1.42 20.82
C LYS A 11 2.51 -1.30 20.07
N ASP A 12 2.97 -2.39 19.46
CA ASP A 12 4.18 -2.48 18.64
C ASP A 12 3.86 -2.49 17.13
N ASP A 13 2.61 -2.20 16.72
CA ASP A 13 2.13 -2.24 15.33
C ASP A 13 2.99 -1.40 14.37
N GLN A 14 3.35 -0.18 14.78
CA GLN A 14 4.20 0.67 13.95
C GLN A 14 5.57 0.03 13.67
N PHE A 15 6.17 -0.62 14.67
CA PHE A 15 7.44 -1.32 14.52
C PHE A 15 7.28 -2.55 13.61
N VAL A 16 6.24 -3.34 13.82
CA VAL A 16 6.00 -4.56 13.04
C VAL A 16 5.67 -4.25 11.59
N LYS A 17 4.90 -3.20 11.31
CA LYS A 17 4.67 -2.72 9.92
C LYS A 17 5.99 -2.37 9.22
N ARG A 18 6.92 -1.71 9.92
CA ARG A 18 8.26 -1.44 9.39
C ARG A 18 9.04 -2.73 9.14
N LEU A 19 9.11 -3.63 10.12
CA LEU A 19 9.79 -4.92 10.02
C LEU A 19 9.28 -5.74 8.83
N SER A 20 7.96 -5.90 8.71
CA SER A 20 7.32 -6.62 7.61
C SER A 20 7.62 -6.00 6.25
N THR A 21 7.54 -4.67 6.16
CA THR A 21 7.86 -3.94 4.93
C THR A 21 9.31 -4.16 4.50
N ASP A 22 10.25 -4.12 5.45
CA ASP A 22 11.66 -4.33 5.15
C ASP A 22 12.00 -5.78 4.80
N LEU A 23 11.34 -6.77 5.43
CA LEU A 23 11.43 -8.18 5.03
C LEU A 23 10.92 -8.40 3.60
N LEU A 24 9.78 -7.79 3.24
CA LEU A 24 9.23 -7.85 1.88
C LEU A 24 10.15 -7.19 0.84
N LYS A 25 10.81 -6.06 1.17
CA LYS A 25 11.87 -5.46 0.32
C LYS A 25 13.00 -6.43 0.03
N HIS A 26 13.28 -7.33 0.96
CA HIS A 26 14.27 -8.38 0.80
C HIS A 26 13.72 -9.70 0.22
N GLN A 27 12.50 -9.68 -0.32
CA GLN A 27 11.80 -10.83 -0.94
C GLN A 27 11.49 -11.96 0.05
N VAL A 28 11.43 -11.65 1.35
CA VAL A 28 10.97 -12.60 2.36
C VAL A 28 9.45 -12.43 2.49
N PRO A 29 8.64 -13.45 2.14
CA PRO A 29 7.19 -13.38 2.25
C PRO A 29 6.81 -13.37 3.74
N VAL A 30 6.14 -12.31 4.16
CA VAL A 30 5.59 -12.15 5.50
C VAL A 30 4.08 -12.31 5.43
N TRP A 31 3.46 -12.80 6.50
CA TRP A 31 2.03 -12.69 6.69
C TRP A 31 1.71 -11.41 7.48
N LEU A 32 1.26 -10.37 6.78
CA LEU A 32 0.98 -9.03 7.31
C LEU A 32 -0.28 -8.92 8.16
N ASP A 33 -1.19 -9.90 8.07
CA ASP A 33 -2.35 -10.01 8.97
C ASP A 33 -1.87 -10.62 10.29
N ALA A 34 -0.83 -9.98 10.82
CA ALA A 34 -0.06 -10.44 11.94
C ALA A 34 -0.98 -10.50 13.16
N TYR A 35 -0.97 -11.63 13.86
CA TYR A 35 -1.91 -11.88 14.95
C TYR A 35 -1.60 -10.93 16.10
N GLU A 36 -2.51 -9.99 16.32
CA GLU A 36 -2.50 -9.12 17.49
C GLU A 36 -2.76 -9.98 18.72
N LEU A 37 -1.77 -10.01 19.61
CA LEU A 37 -1.91 -10.70 20.88
C LEU A 37 -2.89 -9.97 21.80
N SER A 38 -4.00 -10.63 22.11
CA SER A 38 -4.95 -10.28 23.15
C SER A 38 -4.52 -10.82 24.51
N ILE A 39 -5.06 -10.23 25.58
CA ILE A 39 -4.83 -10.71 26.94
C ILE A 39 -5.46 -12.10 27.08
N GLY A 40 -4.64 -13.10 27.38
CA GLY A 40 -5.09 -14.48 27.60
C GLY A 40 -4.93 -15.42 26.42
N ASP A 41 -4.37 -14.97 25.30
CA ASP A 41 -3.97 -15.86 24.21
C ASP A 41 -2.94 -16.90 24.68
N SER A 42 -2.85 -18.03 23.97
CA SER A 42 -1.95 -19.17 24.23
C SER A 42 -0.84 -19.26 23.17
N LEU A 43 0.43 -19.32 23.59
CA LEU A 43 1.58 -19.26 22.68
C LEU A 43 1.68 -20.56 21.89
N PRO A 44 1.50 -21.74 22.53
CA PRO A 44 1.30 -22.99 21.81
C PRO A 44 0.21 -22.88 20.76
N ASP A 45 -0.95 -22.29 21.08
CA ASP A 45 -2.06 -22.24 20.12
C ASP A 45 -1.71 -21.40 18.90
N ILE A 46 -1.12 -20.22 19.11
CA ILE A 46 -0.66 -19.35 18.01
C ILE A 46 0.40 -20.04 17.17
N ILE A 47 1.34 -20.71 17.82
CA ILE A 47 2.43 -21.40 17.13
C ILE A 47 1.92 -22.61 16.37
N PHE A 48 1.02 -23.39 16.96
CA PHE A 48 0.51 -24.61 16.34
C PHE A 48 -0.45 -24.26 15.19
N GLN A 49 -1.25 -23.19 15.32
CA GLN A 49 -2.04 -22.66 14.21
C GLN A 49 -1.16 -22.08 13.10
N GLY A 50 -0.06 -21.39 13.45
CA GLY A 50 0.82 -20.74 12.48
C GLY A 50 1.76 -21.69 11.74
N ILE A 51 2.18 -22.81 12.35
CA ILE A 51 3.19 -23.72 11.79
C ILE A 51 2.74 -24.44 10.51
N ASP A 52 1.43 -24.71 10.36
CA ASP A 52 0.91 -25.42 9.19
C ASP A 52 1.21 -24.67 7.88
N ASP A 53 1.18 -23.33 7.92
CA ASP A 53 1.41 -22.45 6.78
C ASP A 53 2.72 -21.65 6.85
N CYS A 54 3.35 -21.54 8.03
CA CYS A 54 4.54 -20.73 8.26
C CYS A 54 5.68 -21.57 8.87
N PRO A 55 6.78 -21.83 8.14
CA PRO A 55 7.92 -22.57 8.70
C PRO A 55 8.62 -21.83 9.85
N PHE A 56 8.44 -20.52 9.95
CA PHE A 56 9.03 -19.68 10.99
C PHE A 56 8.03 -18.65 11.53
N ILE A 57 8.17 -18.41 12.83
CA ILE A 57 7.39 -17.47 13.61
C ILE A 57 8.35 -16.51 14.30
N LEU A 58 8.27 -15.22 13.94
CA LEU A 58 8.92 -14.13 14.66
C LEU A 58 8.05 -13.75 15.85
N VAL A 59 8.56 -13.87 17.07
CA VAL A 59 7.88 -13.38 18.27
C VAL A 59 8.54 -12.09 18.72
N VAL A 60 7.79 -10.99 18.68
CA VAL A 60 8.28 -9.65 19.02
C VAL A 60 8.18 -9.42 20.52
N PHE A 61 9.32 -9.18 21.16
CA PHE A 61 9.43 -8.91 22.58
C PHE A 61 9.74 -7.43 22.82
N SER A 62 8.88 -6.80 23.62
CA SER A 62 8.98 -5.43 24.12
C SER A 62 8.65 -5.38 25.62
N ALA A 63 8.97 -4.28 26.30
CA ALA A 63 8.58 -4.00 27.67
C ALA A 63 7.06 -4.01 27.86
N ILE A 64 6.31 -3.79 26.78
CA ILE A 64 4.86 -3.80 26.76
C ILE A 64 4.31 -5.23 26.65
N TYR A 65 5.02 -6.11 25.93
CA TYR A 65 4.70 -7.53 25.78
C TYR A 65 4.50 -8.25 27.12
N LYS A 66 5.12 -7.76 28.20
CA LYS A 66 5.00 -8.27 29.58
C LYS A 66 3.56 -8.26 30.14
N LYS A 67 2.61 -7.54 29.52
CA LYS A 67 1.19 -7.53 29.94
C LYS A 67 0.34 -8.64 29.33
N SER A 68 0.87 -9.40 28.38
CA SER A 68 0.26 -10.63 27.86
C SER A 68 0.77 -11.82 28.69
N PRO A 69 -0.10 -12.67 29.25
CA PRO A 69 0.27 -13.61 30.31
C PRO A 69 0.92 -14.88 29.75
N TRP A 70 2.12 -14.77 29.17
CA TRP A 70 2.88 -15.95 28.77
C TRP A 70 3.55 -16.61 29.98
N THR A 71 3.17 -17.84 30.25
CA THR A 71 3.71 -18.64 31.35
C THR A 71 4.93 -19.45 30.88
N SER A 72 5.85 -19.78 31.81
CA SER A 72 6.98 -20.69 31.51
C SER A 72 6.52 -21.99 30.85
N ARG A 73 5.35 -22.51 31.23
CA ARG A 73 4.74 -23.72 30.65
C ARG A 73 4.42 -23.60 29.16
N GLU A 74 4.02 -22.41 28.71
CA GLU A 74 3.70 -22.18 27.31
C GLU A 74 4.96 -22.13 26.45
N PHE A 75 6.05 -21.56 26.97
CA PHE A 75 7.35 -21.63 26.31
C PHE A 75 7.89 -23.06 26.30
N GLU A 76 7.78 -23.79 27.41
CA GLU A 76 8.17 -25.21 27.50
C GLU A 76 7.44 -26.07 26.45
N ALA A 77 6.12 -25.92 26.30
CA ALA A 77 5.35 -26.68 25.31
C ALA A 77 5.82 -26.45 23.86
N VAL A 78 6.22 -25.22 23.54
CA VAL A 78 6.77 -24.86 22.22
C VAL A 78 8.15 -25.48 22.02
N LEU A 79 9.00 -25.43 23.04
CA LEU A 79 10.35 -26.03 23.00
C LEU A 79 10.29 -27.55 22.87
N GLU A 80 9.38 -28.21 23.60
CA GLU A 80 9.15 -29.65 23.49
C GLU A 80 8.71 -30.04 22.08
N LYS A 81 7.85 -29.25 21.44
CA LYS A 81 7.46 -29.48 20.04
C LYS A 81 8.65 -29.35 19.10
N GLU A 82 9.45 -28.29 19.22
CA GLU A 82 10.65 -28.12 18.38
C GLU A 82 11.66 -29.26 18.54
N GLN A 83 11.84 -29.74 19.77
CA GLN A 83 12.71 -30.87 20.06
C GLN A 83 12.19 -32.17 19.42
N ARG A 84 10.89 -32.41 19.54
CA ARG A 84 10.20 -33.56 18.93
C ARG A 84 10.31 -33.54 17.40
N ASP A 85 10.05 -32.38 16.81
CA ASP A 85 10.04 -32.18 15.36
C ASP A 85 11.45 -31.99 14.78
N LYS A 86 12.48 -31.87 15.64
CA LYS A 86 13.87 -31.56 15.30
C LYS A 86 13.99 -30.32 14.39
N LYS A 87 13.11 -29.34 14.60
CA LYS A 87 13.00 -28.15 13.78
C LYS A 87 12.73 -26.95 14.68
N LYS A 88 13.42 -25.84 14.44
CA LYS A 88 13.17 -24.57 15.11
C LYS A 88 12.14 -23.78 14.33
N TYR A 89 11.05 -23.40 14.98
CA TYR A 89 9.98 -22.58 14.43
C TYR A 89 10.04 -21.15 14.98
N LEU A 90 10.41 -21.00 16.24
CA LEU A 90 10.37 -19.73 16.95
C LEU A 90 11.70 -18.97 16.82
N ILE A 91 11.59 -17.70 16.42
CA ILE A 91 12.69 -16.73 16.36
C ILE A 91 12.33 -15.53 17.26
N PRO A 92 13.02 -15.34 18.39
CA PRO A 92 12.80 -14.19 19.27
C PRO A 92 13.34 -12.92 18.61
N VAL A 93 12.50 -11.89 18.53
CA VAL A 93 12.84 -10.57 18.03
C VAL A 93 12.71 -9.55 19.15
N ARG A 94 13.83 -9.03 19.63
CA ARG A 94 13.84 -8.03 20.70
C ARG A 94 13.84 -6.62 20.10
N ILE A 95 12.92 -5.77 20.55
CA ILE A 95 12.74 -4.42 20.00
C ILE A 95 13.04 -3.29 20.99
N ASP A 96 13.31 -3.62 22.26
CA ASP A 96 13.81 -2.68 23.26
C ASP A 96 14.85 -3.32 24.22
N GLU A 97 15.11 -2.67 25.35
CA GLU A 97 16.07 -3.10 26.38
C GLU A 97 15.50 -4.21 27.30
N HIS A 98 14.23 -4.60 27.15
CA HIS A 98 13.60 -5.56 28.07
C HIS A 98 14.28 -6.92 28.01
N PRO A 99 14.57 -7.57 29.15
CA PRO A 99 15.12 -8.93 29.15
C PRO A 99 14.11 -9.91 28.55
N LEU A 100 14.63 -10.89 27.82
CA LEU A 100 13.83 -12.03 27.38
C LEU A 100 13.59 -12.97 28.58
N PRO A 101 12.52 -13.78 28.55
CA PRO A 101 12.39 -14.90 29.49
C PRO A 101 13.63 -15.81 29.43
N SER A 102 14.06 -16.32 30.59
CA SER A 102 15.23 -17.19 30.73
C SER A 102 15.20 -18.40 29.80
N GLU A 103 14.01 -18.93 29.55
CA GLU A 103 13.70 -20.08 28.70
C GLU A 103 14.05 -19.84 27.22
N ILE A 104 14.16 -18.57 26.81
CA ILE A 104 14.45 -18.15 25.43
C ILE A 104 15.80 -17.43 25.33
N GLU A 105 16.38 -17.01 26.46
CA GLU A 105 17.60 -16.21 26.51
C GLU A 105 18.81 -16.90 25.85
N GLU A 106 18.86 -18.23 25.89
CA GLU A 106 19.90 -19.05 25.27
C GLU A 106 19.75 -19.26 23.75
N ARG A 107 18.69 -18.72 23.12
CA ARG A 107 18.43 -18.89 21.67
C ARG A 107 19.12 -17.84 20.81
N ILE A 108 19.30 -18.16 19.52
CA ILE A 108 19.65 -17.17 18.50
C ILE A 108 18.51 -16.16 18.43
N ARG A 109 18.74 -14.98 18.99
CA ARG A 109 17.84 -13.84 18.98
C ARG A 109 18.27 -12.82 17.93
N VAL A 110 17.29 -12.11 17.39
CA VAL A 110 17.55 -10.90 16.60
C VAL A 110 17.25 -9.70 17.50
N ASN A 111 18.26 -8.85 17.70
CA ASN A 111 18.15 -7.72 18.62
C ASN A 111 18.01 -6.41 17.84
N LEU A 112 16.83 -6.17 17.28
CA LEU A 112 16.55 -5.01 16.45
C LEU A 112 16.62 -3.67 17.21
N SER A 113 16.61 -3.70 18.55
CA SER A 113 16.76 -2.50 19.39
C SER A 113 18.17 -1.90 19.35
N ALA A 114 19.21 -2.74 19.27
CA ALA A 114 20.60 -2.29 19.36
C ALA A 114 21.14 -1.77 18.02
N ASN A 115 20.91 -2.51 16.93
CA ASN A 115 21.33 -2.12 15.59
C ASN A 115 20.42 -2.75 14.53
N TYR A 116 19.31 -2.06 14.25
CA TYR A 116 18.26 -2.51 13.33
C TYR A 116 18.81 -3.02 12.00
N ASP A 117 19.64 -2.23 11.30
CA ASP A 117 20.09 -2.58 9.94
C ASP A 117 20.98 -3.81 9.91
N SER A 118 21.90 -3.94 10.88
CA SER A 118 22.81 -5.10 10.93
C SER A 118 22.05 -6.39 11.28
N GLU A 119 21.08 -6.29 12.18
CA GLU A 119 20.27 -7.40 12.67
C GLU A 119 19.23 -7.83 11.63
N MET A 120 18.61 -6.87 10.94
CA MET A 120 17.77 -7.13 9.76
C MET A 120 18.55 -7.89 8.67
N ARG A 121 19.81 -7.50 8.38
CA ARG A 121 20.64 -8.25 7.42
C ARG A 121 20.91 -9.68 7.86
N LYS A 122 21.11 -9.94 9.17
CA LYS A 122 21.26 -11.31 9.70
C LYS A 122 19.98 -12.11 9.50
N LEU A 123 18.83 -11.52 9.83
CA LEU A 123 17.52 -12.16 9.69
C LEU A 123 17.22 -12.51 8.21
N VAL A 124 17.47 -11.58 7.29
CA VAL A 124 17.30 -11.82 5.85
C VAL A 124 18.23 -12.92 5.34
N ARG A 125 19.50 -12.96 5.79
CA ARG A 125 20.43 -14.03 5.42
C ARG A 125 19.94 -15.39 5.90
N PHE A 126 19.43 -15.45 7.14
CA PHE A 126 18.84 -16.66 7.70
C PHE A 126 17.66 -17.16 6.86
N PHE A 127 16.68 -16.31 6.56
CA PHE A 127 15.54 -16.73 5.74
C PHE A 127 15.94 -17.18 4.34
N LYS A 128 16.95 -16.53 3.74
CA LYS A 128 17.51 -16.98 2.46
C LYS A 128 18.18 -18.35 2.54
N SER A 129 18.93 -18.66 3.60
CA SER A 129 19.52 -20.00 3.77
C SER A 129 18.47 -21.09 3.99
N GLU A 130 17.34 -20.71 4.59
CA GLU A 130 16.18 -21.58 4.76
C GLU A 130 15.27 -21.65 3.52
N HIS A 131 15.72 -21.11 2.38
CA HIS A 131 15.01 -21.11 1.10
C HIS A 131 13.63 -20.43 1.15
N ILE A 132 13.45 -19.49 2.08
CA ILE A 132 12.22 -18.69 2.23
C ILE A 132 12.27 -17.53 1.24
N ASN A 133 11.47 -17.62 0.18
CA ASN A 133 11.43 -16.63 -0.89
C ASN A 133 10.01 -16.41 -1.42
N ILE A 134 9.65 -15.16 -1.68
CA ILE A 134 8.33 -14.74 -2.20
C ILE A 134 8.00 -15.39 -3.54
N SER A 135 9.00 -15.76 -4.35
CA SER A 135 8.80 -16.46 -5.62
C SER A 135 8.14 -17.84 -5.46
N SER A 136 8.26 -18.47 -4.28
CA SER A 136 7.60 -19.74 -3.95
C SER A 136 6.12 -19.60 -3.60
N ILE A 137 5.64 -18.37 -3.41
CA ILE A 137 4.25 -18.07 -3.08
C ILE A 137 3.49 -17.80 -4.39
N PRO A 138 2.33 -18.44 -4.64
CA PRO A 138 1.47 -18.12 -5.77
C PRO A 138 1.08 -16.65 -5.77
N ILE A 139 0.99 -16.04 -6.95
CA ILE A 139 0.66 -14.61 -7.09
C ILE A 139 -0.66 -14.26 -6.38
N SER A 140 -1.66 -15.15 -6.42
CA SER A 140 -2.97 -15.00 -5.76
C SER A 140 -2.91 -14.92 -4.22
N GLU A 141 -1.79 -15.36 -3.62
CA GLU A 141 -1.58 -15.36 -2.17
C GLU A 141 -0.56 -14.33 -1.71
N ARG A 142 0.11 -13.64 -2.64
CA ARG A 142 1.12 -12.65 -2.30
C ARG A 142 0.46 -11.40 -1.78
N GLN A 143 1.00 -10.87 -0.70
CA GLN A 143 0.61 -9.58 -0.19
C GLN A 143 1.36 -8.48 -0.93
N ILE A 144 0.65 -7.41 -1.25
CA ILE A 144 1.11 -6.27 -2.02
C ILE A 144 1.06 -5.06 -1.09
N VAL A 145 2.23 -4.58 -0.71
CA VAL A 145 2.35 -3.50 0.27
C VAL A 145 2.61 -2.18 -0.43
N PHE A 146 1.77 -1.21 -0.11
CA PHE A 146 1.92 0.18 -0.47
C PHE A 146 2.34 0.97 0.77
N ASN A 147 3.63 1.32 0.82
CA ASN A 147 4.17 2.06 1.95
C ASN A 147 4.23 3.55 1.66
N PHE A 148 3.41 4.34 2.34
CA PHE A 148 3.47 5.80 2.24
C PHE A 148 4.70 6.35 2.96
N LYS A 149 5.55 7.08 2.21
CA LYS A 149 6.74 7.80 2.72
C LYS A 149 6.38 9.20 3.21
N SER A 150 5.35 9.77 2.60
CA SER A 150 4.73 11.03 2.98
C SER A 150 3.22 10.89 2.73
N PRO A 151 2.40 11.88 3.13
CA PRO A 151 0.96 11.81 3.00
C PRO A 151 0.42 11.48 1.60
N VAL A 152 1.12 11.87 0.55
CA VAL A 152 0.69 11.60 -0.84
C VAL A 152 1.69 10.79 -1.64
N GLU A 153 2.89 10.49 -1.09
CA GLU A 153 3.92 9.73 -1.80
C GLU A 153 4.00 8.30 -1.30
N VAL A 154 3.68 7.37 -2.21
CA VAL A 154 3.73 5.93 -1.99
C VAL A 154 5.01 5.32 -2.56
N ASP A 155 5.61 4.38 -1.83
CA ASP A 155 6.65 3.51 -2.38
C ASP A 155 6.03 2.40 -3.23
N VAL A 156 6.30 2.44 -4.53
CA VAL A 156 5.89 1.40 -5.49
C VAL A 156 7.04 0.48 -5.90
N LEU A 157 8.23 0.60 -5.28
CA LEU A 157 9.41 -0.17 -5.68
C LEU A 157 9.19 -1.68 -5.55
N LEU A 158 8.44 -2.10 -4.53
CA LEU A 158 8.09 -3.50 -4.27
C LEU A 158 7.24 -4.13 -5.38
N LEU A 159 6.57 -3.32 -6.21
CA LEU A 159 5.71 -3.81 -7.27
C LEU A 159 6.49 -4.39 -8.45
N LYS A 160 7.75 -4.00 -8.66
CA LYS A 160 8.51 -4.44 -9.86
C LYS A 160 8.54 -5.96 -10.02
N ASN A 161 8.82 -6.68 -8.94
CA ASN A 161 8.86 -8.15 -8.97
C ASN A 161 7.47 -8.75 -9.19
N LEU A 162 6.44 -8.18 -8.57
CA LEU A 162 5.06 -8.60 -8.78
C LEU A 162 4.64 -8.42 -10.24
N LEU A 163 4.92 -7.25 -10.83
CA LEU A 163 4.55 -6.93 -12.20
C LEU A 163 5.25 -7.88 -13.18
N PHE A 164 6.54 -8.18 -12.96
CA PHE A 164 7.24 -9.18 -13.76
C PHE A 164 6.58 -10.56 -13.69
N ASP A 165 6.16 -10.99 -12.50
CA ASP A 165 5.51 -12.29 -12.33
C ASP A 165 4.07 -12.31 -12.88
N LEU A 166 3.33 -11.20 -12.76
CA LEU A 166 2.01 -11.02 -13.39
C LEU A 166 2.11 -11.09 -14.92
N HIS A 167 3.14 -10.47 -15.50
CA HIS A 167 3.37 -10.54 -16.95
C HIS A 167 3.57 -11.98 -17.43
N LYS A 168 4.28 -12.79 -16.64
CA LYS A 168 4.49 -14.22 -16.93
C LYS A 168 3.26 -15.08 -16.70
N ASN A 169 2.28 -14.60 -15.94
CA ASN A 169 1.09 -15.33 -15.55
C ASN A 169 -0.16 -14.47 -15.81
N PRO A 170 -0.50 -14.17 -17.08
CA PRO A 170 -1.54 -13.20 -17.43
C PRO A 170 -2.93 -13.56 -16.90
N GLU A 171 -3.20 -14.83 -16.61
CA GLU A 171 -4.45 -15.31 -16.00
C GLU A 171 -4.56 -15.02 -14.50
N SER A 172 -3.45 -14.67 -13.83
CA SER A 172 -3.46 -14.40 -12.38
C SER A 172 -4.16 -13.09 -12.06
N GLU A 173 -5.18 -13.13 -11.21
CA GLU A 173 -5.84 -11.93 -10.71
C GLU A 173 -5.35 -11.54 -9.32
N ILE A 174 -5.27 -10.23 -9.11
CA ILE A 174 -5.02 -9.63 -7.80
C ILE A 174 -6.36 -9.35 -7.14
N GLY A 175 -6.56 -9.87 -5.92
CA GLY A 175 -7.75 -9.64 -5.10
C GLY A 175 -7.57 -8.50 -4.09
N ARG A 176 -8.69 -7.96 -3.61
CA ARG A 176 -8.71 -6.87 -2.60
C ARG A 176 -7.93 -7.22 -1.32
N LYS A 177 -8.07 -8.46 -0.83
CA LYS A 177 -7.40 -8.96 0.39
C LYS A 177 -5.87 -9.03 0.27
N GLN A 178 -5.33 -8.90 -0.93
CA GLN A 178 -3.88 -8.87 -1.15
C GLN A 178 -3.29 -7.47 -0.98
N LEU A 179 -4.11 -6.42 -0.99
CA LEU A 179 -3.62 -5.04 -0.91
C LEU A 179 -3.51 -4.61 0.56
N PHE A 180 -2.31 -4.21 0.97
CA PHE A 180 -2.01 -3.71 2.30
C PHE A 180 -1.39 -2.34 2.20
N PHE A 181 -1.81 -1.42 3.05
CA PHE A 181 -1.30 -0.07 3.09
C PHE A 181 -0.67 0.20 4.44
N THR A 182 0.57 0.65 4.45
CA THR A 182 1.29 1.01 5.68
C THR A 182 1.45 2.52 5.79
N ASN A 183 1.54 3.00 7.03
CA ASN A 183 1.58 4.43 7.37
C ASN A 183 0.33 5.21 6.96
N LEU A 184 -0.86 4.59 6.90
CA LEU A 184 -2.12 5.33 6.74
C LEU A 184 -2.59 6.06 8.01
N GLY A 185 -2.04 5.73 9.18
CA GLY A 185 -2.46 6.33 10.47
C GLY A 185 -2.33 7.85 10.53
N MET A 186 -1.50 8.45 9.69
CA MET A 186 -1.45 9.91 9.51
C MET A 186 -2.79 10.51 9.04
N ILE A 187 -3.60 9.76 8.28
CA ILE A 187 -4.96 10.18 7.92
C ILE A 187 -5.78 10.32 9.20
N ASP A 188 -5.77 9.28 10.05
CA ASP A 188 -6.54 9.25 11.30
C ASP A 188 -6.09 10.37 12.26
N GLU A 189 -4.80 10.63 12.33
CA GLU A 189 -4.24 11.71 13.14
C GLU A 189 -4.73 13.09 12.66
N VAL A 190 -4.58 13.39 11.36
CA VAL A 190 -4.97 14.70 10.80
C VAL A 190 -6.51 14.85 10.82
N PHE A 191 -7.25 13.78 10.58
CA PHE A 191 -8.70 13.75 10.67
C PHE A 191 -9.19 13.92 12.11
N GLY A 192 -8.48 13.36 13.09
CA GLY A 192 -8.73 13.58 14.51
C GLY A 192 -8.56 15.05 14.91
N ILE A 193 -7.50 15.71 14.41
CA ILE A 193 -7.31 17.16 14.60
C ILE A 193 -8.46 17.95 13.99
N ALA A 194 -8.90 17.59 12.77
CA ALA A 194 -10.03 18.22 12.10
C ALA A 194 -11.32 18.11 12.93
N ARG A 195 -11.60 16.91 13.46
CA ARG A 195 -12.77 16.65 14.31
C ARG A 195 -12.72 17.45 15.62
N GLN A 196 -11.59 17.46 16.31
CA GLN A 196 -11.43 18.25 17.54
C GLN A 196 -11.63 19.75 17.31
N ARG A 197 -11.25 20.27 16.15
CA ARG A 197 -11.51 21.68 15.79
C ARG A 197 -12.98 21.92 15.49
N MET A 198 -13.61 21.03 14.74
CA MET A 198 -15.05 21.05 14.50
C MET A 198 -15.85 21.05 15.80
N ASP A 199 -15.45 20.23 16.78
CA ASP A 199 -16.10 20.18 18.09
C ASP A 199 -15.98 21.49 18.88
N LYS A 200 -14.95 22.31 18.63
CA LYS A 200 -14.81 23.65 19.24
C LYS A 200 -15.69 24.71 18.55
N TRP A 201 -16.07 24.49 17.30
CA TRP A 201 -16.98 25.36 16.54
C TRP A 201 -18.45 24.97 16.78
N THR A 202 -18.80 24.67 18.03
CA THR A 202 -20.18 24.35 18.43
C THR A 202 -21.13 25.47 18.03
N GLY A 203 -22.14 25.17 17.20
CA GLY A 203 -23.24 26.08 16.91
C GLY A 203 -23.55 26.31 15.43
N ASP A 204 -22.68 25.92 14.49
CA ASP A 204 -22.93 26.01 13.05
C ASP A 204 -23.35 24.65 12.46
N ILE A 205 -24.67 24.44 12.38
CA ILE A 205 -25.28 23.22 11.83
C ILE A 205 -24.83 22.98 10.38
N ALA A 206 -24.66 24.04 9.58
CA ALA A 206 -24.29 23.90 8.17
C ALA A 206 -22.86 23.38 8.04
N LEU A 207 -21.93 23.90 8.85
CA LEU A 207 -20.54 23.47 8.88
C LEU A 207 -20.41 22.01 9.37
N SER A 208 -21.16 21.62 10.40
CA SER A 208 -21.20 20.22 10.88
C SER A 208 -21.68 19.26 9.80
N LEU A 209 -22.78 19.58 9.12
CA LEU A 209 -23.28 18.77 7.99
C LEU A 209 -22.27 18.70 6.84
N GLN A 210 -21.54 19.78 6.57
CA GLN A 210 -20.50 19.78 5.55
C GLN A 210 -19.33 18.86 5.93
N PHE A 211 -18.90 18.90 7.19
CA PHE A 211 -17.86 18.01 7.71
C PHE A 211 -18.27 16.53 7.63
N GLU A 212 -19.50 16.20 8.01
CA GLU A 212 -20.05 14.84 7.88
C GLU A 212 -20.07 14.36 6.42
N ARG A 213 -20.52 15.21 5.49
CA ARG A 213 -20.50 14.88 4.05
C ARG A 213 -19.08 14.65 3.54
N HIS A 214 -18.12 15.48 3.94
CA HIS A 214 -16.72 15.30 3.57
C HIS A 214 -16.12 14.03 4.18
N SER A 215 -16.53 13.67 5.41
CA SER A 215 -16.12 12.43 6.07
C SER A 215 -16.57 11.20 5.29
N LEU A 216 -17.83 11.13 4.90
CA LEU A 216 -18.36 10.07 4.03
C LEU A 216 -17.64 10.03 2.68
N LYS A 217 -17.28 11.20 2.13
CA LYS A 217 -16.51 11.25 0.88
C LYS A 217 -15.08 10.71 1.06
N ILE A 218 -14.43 10.97 2.18
CA ILE A 218 -13.11 10.41 2.51
C ILE A 218 -13.19 8.87 2.61
N GLU A 219 -14.19 8.34 3.31
CA GLU A 219 -14.41 6.89 3.39
C GLU A 219 -14.59 6.27 2.00
N SER A 220 -15.43 6.89 1.14
CA SER A 220 -15.58 6.48 -0.26
C SER A 220 -14.26 6.53 -1.03
N LEU A 221 -13.42 7.54 -0.81
CA LEU A 221 -12.11 7.66 -1.48
C LEU A 221 -11.13 6.57 -1.05
N ILE A 222 -11.18 6.14 0.21
CA ILE A 222 -10.37 5.00 0.72
C ILE A 222 -10.81 3.69 0.03
N ASP A 223 -12.11 3.52 -0.21
CA ASP A 223 -12.60 2.40 -1.01
C ASP A 223 -12.20 2.52 -2.49
N ASP A 224 -12.28 3.71 -3.06
CA ASP A 224 -11.82 4.01 -4.43
C ASP A 224 -10.33 3.73 -4.61
N MET A 225 -9.52 3.97 -3.57
CA MET A 225 -8.10 3.62 -3.54
C MET A 225 -7.88 2.15 -3.86
N HIS A 226 -8.61 1.26 -3.19
CA HIS A 226 -8.52 -0.18 -3.42
C HIS A 226 -9.04 -0.55 -4.82
N ARG A 227 -10.23 -0.05 -5.18
CA ARG A 227 -10.87 -0.35 -6.47
C ARG A 227 -9.98 0.06 -7.64
N GLY A 228 -9.42 1.26 -7.61
CA GLY A 228 -8.57 1.77 -8.67
C GLY A 228 -7.27 1.01 -8.83
N ILE A 229 -6.61 0.60 -7.72
CA ILE A 229 -5.42 -0.26 -7.83
C ILE A 229 -5.75 -1.60 -8.48
N LEU A 230 -6.86 -2.23 -8.09
CA LEU A 230 -7.31 -3.49 -8.69
C LEU A 230 -7.63 -3.32 -10.18
N ILE A 231 -8.27 -2.21 -10.56
CA ILE A 231 -8.50 -1.85 -11.97
C ILE A 231 -7.15 -1.73 -12.70
N ILE A 232 -6.19 -0.98 -12.15
CA ILE A 232 -4.88 -0.78 -12.78
C ILE A 232 -4.13 -2.11 -12.93
N LEU A 233 -4.02 -2.90 -11.86
CA LEU A 233 -3.27 -4.16 -11.86
C LEU A 233 -3.94 -5.24 -12.73
N ASN A 234 -5.26 -5.40 -12.67
CA ASN A 234 -5.91 -6.52 -13.35
C ASN A 234 -6.32 -6.20 -14.78
N GLN A 235 -6.67 -4.95 -15.09
CA GLN A 235 -7.17 -4.61 -16.42
C GLN A 235 -6.06 -4.16 -17.37
N TYR A 236 -4.95 -3.63 -16.84
CA TYR A 236 -3.82 -3.17 -17.65
C TYR A 236 -2.56 -4.06 -17.60
N LYS A 237 -2.55 -5.17 -16.84
CA LYS A 237 -1.42 -6.12 -16.81
C LYS A 237 -1.04 -6.70 -18.18
N ASN A 238 -2.00 -6.78 -19.10
CA ASN A 238 -1.78 -7.35 -20.43
C ASN A 238 -1.30 -6.30 -21.46
N TYR A 239 -1.01 -5.07 -21.03
CA TYR A 239 -0.48 -4.02 -21.90
C TYR A 239 1.05 -4.11 -22.08
N ASN A 240 1.55 -3.57 -23.18
CA ASN A 240 2.99 -3.42 -23.41
C ASN A 240 3.59 -2.51 -22.34
N HIS A 241 4.77 -2.84 -21.81
CA HIS A 241 5.42 -2.07 -20.75
C HIS A 241 4.76 -2.18 -19.37
N ILE A 242 4.29 -3.37 -19.00
CA ILE A 242 3.70 -3.67 -17.68
C ILE A 242 4.54 -3.15 -16.49
N GLU A 243 5.87 -3.04 -16.63
CA GLU A 243 6.77 -2.46 -15.63
C GLU A 243 6.40 -1.02 -15.25
N LEU A 244 5.78 -0.27 -16.18
CA LEU A 244 5.32 1.10 -16.00
C LEU A 244 3.97 1.20 -15.27
N LEU A 245 3.25 0.09 -15.01
CA LEU A 245 2.04 0.13 -14.17
C LEU A 245 2.32 0.64 -12.76
N SER A 246 3.54 0.44 -12.27
CA SER A 246 3.99 1.04 -11.02
C SER A 246 3.87 2.57 -11.03
N THR A 247 4.16 3.21 -12.17
CA THR A 247 3.96 4.65 -12.40
C THR A 247 2.48 5.02 -12.35
N SER A 248 1.62 4.25 -13.02
CA SER A 248 0.16 4.47 -12.97
C SER A 248 -0.38 4.42 -11.55
N ILE A 249 0.02 3.40 -10.78
CA ILE A 249 -0.42 3.23 -9.40
C ILE A 249 0.09 4.37 -8.53
N PHE A 250 1.35 4.78 -8.69
CA PHE A 250 1.91 5.92 -7.96
C PHE A 250 1.07 7.19 -8.18
N TRP A 251 0.82 7.57 -9.43
CA TRP A 251 0.09 8.80 -9.74
C TRP A 251 -1.40 8.72 -9.38
N PHE A 252 -2.01 7.54 -9.52
CA PHE A 252 -3.39 7.31 -9.08
C PHE A 252 -3.51 7.45 -7.55
N LEU A 253 -2.63 6.79 -6.80
CA LEU A 253 -2.62 6.86 -5.33
C LEU A 253 -2.33 8.27 -4.85
N LYS A 254 -1.37 8.97 -5.46
CA LYS A 254 -1.10 10.38 -5.17
C LYS A 254 -2.35 11.25 -5.35
N ALA A 255 -3.15 10.98 -6.39
CA ALA A 255 -4.37 11.74 -6.70
C ALA A 255 -5.52 11.46 -5.71
N ILE A 256 -5.72 10.20 -5.34
CA ILE A 256 -6.70 9.80 -4.32
C ILE A 256 -6.32 10.39 -2.96
N MET A 257 -5.06 10.22 -2.54
CA MET A 257 -4.56 10.75 -1.28
C MET A 257 -4.59 12.28 -1.24
N GLY A 258 -4.22 12.95 -2.34
CA GLY A 258 -4.35 14.40 -2.48
C GLY A 258 -5.78 14.88 -2.27
N SER A 259 -6.76 14.16 -2.84
CA SER A 259 -8.19 14.43 -2.65
C SER A 259 -8.65 14.22 -1.21
N ILE A 260 -8.23 13.11 -0.57
CA ILE A 260 -8.53 12.81 0.83
C ILE A 260 -8.05 13.95 1.72
N TYR A 261 -6.76 14.31 1.62
CA TYR A 261 -6.21 15.38 2.45
C TYR A 261 -6.84 16.74 2.15
N ALA A 262 -7.17 17.06 0.90
CA ALA A 262 -7.85 18.31 0.59
C ALA A 262 -9.18 18.46 1.36
N TYR A 263 -9.96 17.38 1.50
CA TYR A 263 -11.18 17.37 2.32
C TYR A 263 -10.92 17.59 3.80
N ILE A 264 -9.89 16.94 4.34
CA ILE A 264 -9.53 17.07 5.76
C ILE A 264 -9.01 18.47 6.06
N LEU A 265 -8.15 19.00 5.18
CA LEU A 265 -7.38 20.19 5.46
C LEU A 265 -8.23 21.46 5.62
N ILE A 266 -9.43 21.50 5.04
CA ILE A 266 -10.39 22.61 5.23
C ILE A 266 -10.60 22.91 6.71
N TYR A 267 -10.68 21.87 7.53
CA TYR A 267 -11.08 21.96 8.94
C TYR A 267 -9.88 21.93 9.91
N THR A 268 -8.66 22.03 9.38
CA THR A 268 -7.41 21.94 10.15
C THR A 268 -6.61 23.25 10.09
N ASP A 269 -5.61 23.37 10.96
CA ASP A 269 -4.67 24.49 10.89
C ASP A 269 -3.70 24.30 9.73
N PRO A 270 -3.43 25.34 8.93
CA PRO A 270 -2.25 25.35 8.09
C PRO A 270 -0.96 24.97 8.83
N GLU A 271 -0.72 25.51 10.03
CA GLU A 271 0.55 25.27 10.76
C GLU A 271 0.69 23.82 11.28
N GLU A 272 -0.40 23.27 11.83
CA GLU A 272 -0.44 21.86 12.26
C GLU A 272 -0.25 20.90 11.08
N THR A 273 -0.79 21.24 9.90
CA THR A 273 -0.65 20.37 8.72
C THR A 273 0.77 20.33 8.18
N LEU A 274 1.51 21.42 8.30
CA LEU A 274 2.93 21.47 7.94
C LEU A 274 3.77 20.50 8.80
N ARG A 275 3.36 20.21 10.04
CA ARG A 275 4.01 19.20 10.90
C ARG A 275 4.00 17.80 10.26
N PHE A 276 2.99 17.50 9.46
CA PHE A 276 2.85 16.24 8.73
C PHE A 276 3.46 16.28 7.32
N GLY A 277 4.14 17.37 6.95
CA GLY A 277 4.65 17.57 5.60
C GLY A 277 3.56 17.81 4.55
N LEU A 278 2.34 18.17 4.98
CA LEU A 278 1.23 18.51 4.10
C LEU A 278 1.33 19.99 3.71
N ARG A 279 1.53 20.26 2.43
CA ARG A 279 1.43 21.62 1.87
C ARG A 279 0.12 21.75 1.12
N ARG A 280 -0.68 22.77 1.46
CA ARG A 280 -2.01 22.99 0.84
C ARG A 280 -1.91 23.18 -0.68
N GLU A 281 -0.85 23.82 -1.17
CA GLU A 281 -0.65 24.00 -2.61
C GLU A 281 -0.42 22.70 -3.41
N ASP A 282 0.05 21.63 -2.75
CA ASP A 282 0.29 20.33 -3.37
C ASP A 282 -0.99 19.46 -3.44
N LEU A 283 -2.08 19.94 -2.83
CA LEU A 283 -3.29 19.17 -2.57
C LEU A 283 -4.48 19.74 -3.34
N ALA A 284 -5.34 18.84 -3.81
CA ALA A 284 -6.42 19.18 -4.73
C ALA A 284 -7.65 18.33 -4.42
N PHE A 285 -8.84 18.95 -4.30
CA PHE A 285 -10.12 18.22 -4.22
C PHE A 285 -10.35 17.32 -5.44
N SER A 286 -9.91 17.80 -6.60
CA SER A 286 -9.82 17.03 -7.82
C SER A 286 -8.58 17.49 -8.57
N PRO A 287 -7.52 16.66 -8.67
CA PRO A 287 -6.31 17.02 -9.40
C PRO A 287 -6.55 17.14 -10.92
N PHE A 288 -7.72 16.73 -11.41
CA PHE A 288 -8.05 16.64 -12.83
C PHE A 288 -9.29 17.48 -13.22
N GLY A 289 -9.76 18.36 -12.32
CA GLY A 289 -10.96 19.16 -12.51
C GLY A 289 -10.74 20.60 -13.01
N TYR A 290 -9.54 21.18 -12.77
CA TYR A 290 -9.18 22.54 -13.21
C TYR A 290 -7.70 22.67 -13.64
N ASP A 291 -7.43 23.54 -14.62
CA ASP A 291 -6.09 23.81 -15.22
C ASP A 291 -5.01 24.07 -14.15
N GLU A 292 -5.22 25.08 -13.29
CA GLU A 292 -4.25 25.45 -12.25
C GLU A 292 -4.00 24.33 -11.23
N THR A 293 -5.03 23.55 -10.96
CA THR A 293 -4.94 22.43 -10.01
C THR A 293 -4.08 21.30 -10.57
N PHE A 294 -4.22 21.00 -11.86
CA PHE A 294 -3.40 20.00 -12.54
C PHE A 294 -1.93 20.39 -12.56
N LYS A 295 -1.63 21.64 -12.96
CA LYS A 295 -0.26 22.15 -13.03
C LYS A 295 0.47 22.05 -11.71
N LYS A 296 -0.19 22.43 -10.61
CA LYS A 296 0.36 22.30 -9.26
C LYS A 296 0.58 20.84 -8.88
N PHE A 297 -0.45 20.01 -9.03
CA PHE A 297 -0.42 18.61 -8.61
C PHE A 297 0.67 17.77 -9.32
N TYR A 298 0.83 17.97 -10.64
CA TYR A 298 1.87 17.31 -11.43
C TYR A 298 3.20 18.07 -11.44
N SER A 299 3.26 19.27 -10.86
CA SER A 299 4.42 20.17 -10.88
C SER A 299 4.90 20.46 -12.31
N VAL A 300 3.97 20.86 -13.18
CA VAL A 300 4.23 21.19 -14.60
C VAL A 300 3.90 22.64 -14.90
N ASN A 301 4.63 23.25 -15.84
CA ASN A 301 4.45 24.66 -16.21
C ASN A 301 3.24 24.87 -17.13
N GLU A 302 3.09 23.99 -18.10
CA GLU A 302 1.99 24.00 -19.07
C GLU A 302 1.47 22.58 -19.27
N HIS A 303 0.20 22.49 -19.63
CA HIS A 303 -0.46 21.22 -19.91
C HIS A 303 -1.29 21.35 -21.19
N ALA A 304 -1.62 20.22 -21.79
CA ALA A 304 -2.52 20.15 -22.93
C ALA A 304 -3.65 19.16 -22.63
N SER A 305 -4.86 19.48 -23.10
CA SER A 305 -5.97 18.54 -23.11
C SER A 305 -5.92 17.67 -24.35
N LEU A 306 -5.91 16.37 -24.13
CA LEU A 306 -5.88 15.35 -25.17
C LEU A 306 -7.18 14.57 -25.13
N ILE A 307 -7.74 14.30 -26.32
CA ILE A 307 -8.95 13.53 -26.48
C ILE A 307 -8.58 12.17 -27.05
N VAL A 308 -8.81 11.14 -26.25
CA VAL A 308 -8.68 9.74 -26.68
C VAL A 308 -10.08 9.21 -26.96
N PHE A 309 -10.28 8.58 -28.09
CA PHE A 309 -11.62 8.15 -28.51
C PHE A 309 -11.61 6.79 -29.20
N ASN A 310 -12.80 6.20 -29.25
CA ASN A 310 -13.16 5.08 -30.12
C ASN A 310 -14.51 5.38 -30.79
N ASP A 311 -15.09 4.39 -31.48
CA ASP A 311 -16.32 4.53 -32.27
C ASP A 311 -17.54 5.04 -31.48
N THR A 312 -17.54 4.91 -30.15
CA THR A 312 -18.72 5.19 -29.29
C THR A 312 -18.45 6.11 -28.11
N ASN A 313 -17.19 6.29 -27.73
CA ASN A 313 -16.83 6.98 -26.49
C ASN A 313 -15.55 7.80 -26.68
N HIS A 314 -15.41 8.83 -25.85
CA HIS A 314 -14.19 9.61 -25.75
C HIS A 314 -13.88 9.92 -24.28
N PHE A 315 -12.60 10.09 -24.00
CA PHE A 315 -12.08 10.53 -22.72
C PHE A 315 -11.14 11.70 -22.95
N VAL A 316 -11.31 12.75 -22.14
CA VAL A 316 -10.41 13.91 -22.14
C VAL A 316 -9.51 13.78 -20.93
N PHE A 317 -8.21 13.91 -21.16
CA PHE A 317 -7.22 13.90 -20.10
C PHE A 317 -6.18 14.98 -20.33
N TRP A 318 -5.46 15.31 -19.28
CA TRP A 318 -4.43 16.34 -19.29
C TRP A 318 -3.04 15.73 -19.20
N ALA A 319 -2.10 16.28 -19.95
CA ALA A 319 -0.72 15.85 -19.93
C ALA A 319 0.23 17.04 -19.98
N ASP A 320 1.45 16.85 -19.52
CA ASP A 320 2.53 17.85 -19.61
C ASP A 320 2.81 18.20 -21.08
N LYS A 321 2.66 19.48 -21.41
CA LYS A 321 2.85 19.99 -22.76
C LYS A 321 4.34 19.98 -23.18
N ALA A 322 5.28 19.81 -22.25
CA ALA A 322 6.70 19.70 -22.57
C ALA A 322 7.05 18.38 -23.29
N LEU A 323 6.24 17.33 -23.11
CA LEU A 323 6.45 16.03 -23.76
C LEU A 323 6.38 16.16 -25.29
N SER A 324 7.34 15.57 -25.99
CA SER A 324 7.41 15.59 -27.47
C SER A 324 6.13 15.05 -28.09
N GLU A 325 5.64 13.95 -27.54
CA GLU A 325 4.47 13.21 -27.97
C GLU A 325 3.21 14.07 -27.81
N VAL A 326 3.08 14.76 -26.68
CA VAL A 326 1.95 15.65 -26.39
C VAL A 326 1.94 16.82 -27.36
N ARG A 327 3.10 17.42 -27.65
CA ARG A 327 3.21 18.50 -28.64
C ARG A 327 2.76 18.05 -30.02
N GLU A 328 3.16 16.87 -30.47
CA GLU A 328 2.73 16.32 -31.75
C GLU A 328 1.23 16.02 -31.76
N ILE A 329 0.71 15.27 -30.77
CA ILE A 329 -0.71 14.89 -30.70
C ILE A 329 -1.61 16.12 -30.60
N SER A 330 -1.19 17.14 -29.84
CA SER A 330 -1.98 18.37 -29.65
C SER A 330 -2.24 19.13 -30.95
N LYS A 331 -1.46 18.90 -32.02
CA LYS A 331 -1.71 19.47 -33.36
C LYS A 331 -2.92 18.83 -34.05
N TYR A 332 -3.21 17.57 -33.77
CA TYR A 332 -4.27 16.79 -34.40
C TYR A 332 -5.55 16.72 -33.54
N GLY A 333 -5.45 17.05 -32.25
CA GLY A 333 -6.57 17.25 -31.33
C GLY A 333 -7.31 15.98 -30.87
N LYS A 334 -7.21 14.88 -31.62
CA LYS A 334 -7.81 13.59 -31.29
C LYS A 334 -6.85 12.45 -31.63
N LEU A 335 -6.73 11.49 -30.72
CA LEU A 335 -5.90 10.29 -30.89
C LEU A 335 -6.77 9.03 -30.75
N PRO A 336 -6.78 8.13 -31.76
CA PRO A 336 -7.39 6.81 -31.59
C PRO A 336 -6.73 6.07 -30.43
N PHE A 337 -7.52 5.38 -29.60
CA PHE A 337 -6.96 4.66 -28.46
C PHE A 337 -5.86 3.66 -28.86
N ALA A 338 -5.99 3.00 -30.01
CA ALA A 338 -5.02 2.02 -30.53
C ALA A 338 -3.64 2.62 -30.88
N GLU A 339 -3.58 3.93 -31.11
CA GLU A 339 -2.35 4.65 -31.46
C GLU A 339 -1.65 5.26 -30.23
N MET A 340 -2.17 5.02 -29.01
CA MET A 340 -1.45 5.35 -27.79
C MET A 340 -0.29 4.36 -27.63
N VAL A 341 0.94 4.80 -27.87
CA VAL A 341 2.14 3.94 -27.75
C VAL A 341 3.22 4.54 -26.84
N PHE A 342 2.91 5.65 -26.16
CA PHE A 342 3.91 6.44 -25.44
C PHE A 342 3.86 6.18 -23.94
N GLY A 343 4.94 5.58 -23.41
CA GLY A 343 5.05 5.14 -22.01
C GLY A 343 4.58 6.18 -21.00
N ASP A 344 5.27 7.32 -20.88
CA ASP A 344 4.89 8.34 -19.89
C ASP A 344 3.49 8.92 -20.13
N LEU A 345 3.09 9.14 -21.38
CA LEU A 345 1.78 9.68 -21.68
C LEU A 345 0.65 8.78 -21.16
N VAL A 346 0.78 7.47 -21.41
CA VAL A 346 -0.23 6.47 -21.01
C VAL A 346 -0.17 6.24 -19.50
N TYR A 347 1.01 5.94 -18.98
CA TYR A 347 1.17 5.42 -17.62
C TYR A 347 1.19 6.51 -16.55
N LYS A 348 1.70 7.70 -16.83
CA LYS A 348 1.69 8.81 -15.84
C LYS A 348 0.40 9.63 -15.87
N TYR A 349 -0.21 9.80 -17.04
CA TYR A 349 -1.34 10.72 -17.20
C TYR A 349 -2.65 9.99 -17.48
N PHE A 350 -2.73 9.25 -18.60
CA PHE A 350 -3.99 8.68 -19.05
C PHE A 350 -4.59 7.66 -18.09
N ILE A 351 -3.85 6.60 -17.73
CA ILE A 351 -4.37 5.52 -16.89
C ILE A 351 -4.84 6.05 -15.52
N PRO A 352 -4.02 6.81 -14.77
CA PRO A 352 -4.45 7.34 -13.47
C PRO A 352 -5.70 8.21 -13.55
N GLN A 353 -5.78 9.09 -14.55
CA GLN A 353 -6.92 9.99 -14.75
C GLN A 353 -8.18 9.24 -15.17
N ASN A 354 -8.06 8.31 -16.12
CA ASN A 354 -9.18 7.51 -16.60
C ASN A 354 -9.76 6.63 -15.49
N VAL A 355 -8.91 5.98 -14.70
CA VAL A 355 -9.33 5.16 -13.56
C VAL A 355 -9.92 6.02 -12.45
N PHE A 356 -9.32 7.18 -12.16
CA PHE A 356 -9.91 8.11 -11.20
C PHE A 356 -11.30 8.53 -11.66
N VAL A 357 -11.45 9.11 -12.84
CA VAL A 357 -12.74 9.64 -13.35
C VAL A 357 -13.81 8.56 -13.49
N SER A 358 -13.45 7.32 -13.85
CA SER A 358 -14.42 6.22 -13.95
C SER A 358 -15.04 5.86 -12.59
N LEU A 359 -14.27 5.97 -11.50
CA LEU A 359 -14.75 5.73 -10.13
C LEU A 359 -15.75 6.80 -9.65
N PHE A 360 -15.68 8.04 -10.17
CA PHE A 360 -16.59 9.12 -9.78
C PHE A 360 -17.90 9.15 -10.58
N ASN A 361 -17.88 8.65 -11.82
CA ASN A 361 -18.98 8.84 -12.77
C ASN A 361 -19.77 7.55 -13.06
N ASP A 362 -19.45 6.43 -12.40
CA ASP A 362 -19.99 5.08 -12.70
C ASP A 362 -19.95 4.74 -14.21
N LYS A 363 -19.06 5.39 -14.96
CA LYS A 363 -18.87 5.12 -16.38
C LYS A 363 -17.97 3.92 -16.52
N VAL A 364 -18.35 2.99 -17.39
CA VAL A 364 -17.48 1.91 -17.83
C VAL A 364 -16.19 2.55 -18.34
N PRO A 365 -15.02 2.22 -17.78
CA PRO A 365 -13.76 2.73 -18.31
C PRO A 365 -13.70 2.40 -19.81
N LEU A 366 -13.07 3.24 -20.65
CA LEU A 366 -12.84 2.94 -22.08
C LEU A 366 -12.21 1.54 -22.35
N MET A 367 -11.69 0.93 -21.29
CA MET A 367 -11.10 -0.39 -21.11
C MET A 367 -11.83 -1.61 -21.69
N ASN A 368 -13.16 -1.72 -21.56
CA ASN A 368 -13.88 -2.90 -22.08
C ASN A 368 -13.80 -2.99 -23.62
N LEU A 369 -13.54 -1.87 -24.29
CA LEU A 369 -13.33 -1.78 -25.74
C LEU A 369 -11.86 -2.02 -26.11
N PHE A 370 -10.93 -1.66 -25.22
CA PHE A 370 -9.50 -1.92 -25.38
C PHE A 370 -9.18 -3.43 -25.34
N GLN A 371 -9.71 -4.16 -24.37
CA GLN A 371 -9.53 -5.62 -24.30
C GLN A 371 -10.04 -6.33 -25.56
N LYS A 372 -11.18 -5.90 -26.11
CA LYS A 372 -11.75 -6.45 -27.35
C LYS A 372 -10.86 -6.18 -28.57
N TYR A 373 -10.31 -4.98 -28.70
CA TYR A 373 -9.40 -4.62 -29.80
C TYR A 373 -8.09 -5.42 -29.77
N MET A 374 -7.55 -5.69 -28.58
CA MET A 374 -6.31 -6.46 -28.44
C MET A 374 -6.50 -7.95 -28.69
N ILE A 375 -7.65 -8.53 -28.31
CA ILE A 375 -8.00 -9.91 -28.68
C ILE A 375 -8.08 -10.06 -30.20
N SER A 376 -8.45 -9.00 -30.93
CA SER A 376 -8.55 -9.02 -32.40
C SER A 376 -7.27 -8.63 -33.15
N ASN A 377 -6.25 -8.07 -32.48
CA ASN A 377 -5.04 -7.55 -33.13
C ASN A 377 -3.71 -8.05 -32.50
N ASN A 378 -3.77 -9.00 -31.57
CA ASN A 378 -2.70 -9.98 -31.32
C ASN A 378 -2.90 -11.20 -32.22
#